data_AF-A0A9Q7V181-F1
#
_entry.id   AF-A0A9Q7V181-F1
#
_cell.length_a   1.000
_cell.length_b   1.000
_cell.length_c   1.000
_cell.angle_alpha   90.00
_cell.angle_beta   90.00
_cell.angle_gamma   90.00
#
_symmetry.space_group_name_H-M   'P 1'
#
loop_
_entity.id
_entity.type
_entity.pdbx_description
1 polymer ?
#
loop_
_entity_poly.entity_id
_entity_poly.type
_entity_poly.pdbx_seq_one_letter_code
_entity_poly.pdbx_strand_id
1 'polypeptide(L)'
;MAYRSVFMPGSLSTEDNNFIRAVTSGRLPDETAKMPLSNIANTVAKLHGLGILMHDNAWHPQILWYLMRNDTNSLKTIMRMQAEVGAERRMVRLANEIFPLWEPAAQREYIRLMVDGDGHLSTMIHQIGRLNDTVAEQNLLPVLLSLPILSWEAVSQITREELQRLIDLQFNLVTSLPENCAQFFCENLRNSGCRLTNIPLARSDSGQETLHLVVQKKLWTYSTLNLQNICFSLSHESENNSDTFRKKPVALIKSLRIPNLEKYVYENISSFIRDVFIHSEENDLIPDFLNSTFVDWDDAKYMTESMSFVLEDVSVILNKENTETTEISYDQNLYSLLAHHNHITPCWNNVISLLSEDASIAGDTFCEWLNINYSLLPNDSLPLTDVQFSQLLIKAVTSPHISKEALIAITMAFRITLINVPENLPLNNAAVLIKQKWLAPTSTVFEQLYQALYEEGDKLTSLLYALICARPVLLSDNYELVLFSDDQFDLGITRLILNGDKIADEVCISILNWLWEKDEALLSEAPLLSQQALIRFSTKITDDRQKQALLMQCLKNDGGSHKFIRQVLMTFGHQDYAAFLTERNYRSIPRSDAMWQLAVQLGNSGFIRPPKLTHADTRIRIEPFFNAENEYD
;
A
#
# COMPACT_ATOMS: atom_id res chain seq x y z
N MET A 1 -65.07 -62.18 3.53
CA MET A 1 -65.16 -63.51 2.88
C MET A 1 -63.74 -63.96 2.55
N ALA A 2 -63.26 -65.03 3.18
CA ALA A 2 -61.94 -65.60 2.88
C ALA A 2 -62.01 -66.35 1.53
N TYR A 3 -61.27 -65.89 0.53
CA TYR A 3 -61.21 -66.55 -0.77
C TYR A 3 -60.51 -67.91 -0.65
N ARG A 4 -61.28 -68.98 -0.88
CA ARG A 4 -60.78 -70.35 -0.96
C ARG A 4 -59.88 -70.50 -2.18
N SER A 5 -58.70 -71.05 -1.92
CA SER A 5 -57.68 -71.52 -2.85
C SER A 5 -58.26 -72.22 -4.09
N VAL A 6 -58.17 -71.56 -5.24
CA VAL A 6 -58.16 -72.23 -6.55
C VAL A 6 -56.81 -71.92 -7.20
N PHE A 7 -55.78 -72.67 -6.79
CA PHE A 7 -54.46 -72.65 -7.40
C PHE A 7 -54.35 -73.83 -8.39
N MET A 8 -53.98 -73.55 -9.64
CA MET A 8 -53.61 -74.56 -10.62
C MET A 8 -52.31 -75.25 -10.15
N PRO A 9 -52.27 -76.59 -10.00
CA PRO A 9 -51.05 -77.28 -9.62
C PRO A 9 -49.94 -77.05 -10.66
N GLY A 10 -48.79 -76.52 -10.24
CA GLY A 10 -47.57 -76.43 -11.05
C GLY A 10 -47.19 -75.05 -11.62
N SER A 11 -48.02 -74.01 -11.49
CA SER A 11 -47.70 -72.68 -12.06
C SER A 11 -47.05 -71.68 -11.08
N LEU A 12 -47.25 -71.84 -9.77
CA LEU A 12 -46.71 -70.95 -8.73
C LEU A 12 -46.02 -71.78 -7.65
N SER A 13 -44.84 -71.35 -7.21
CA SER A 13 -44.12 -71.98 -6.09
C SER A 13 -44.83 -71.73 -4.75
N THR A 14 -44.38 -72.41 -3.70
CA THR A 14 -44.88 -72.14 -2.34
C THR A 14 -44.56 -70.71 -1.91
N GLU A 15 -43.38 -70.19 -2.27
CA GLU A 15 -42.99 -68.81 -1.97
C GLU A 15 -43.89 -67.79 -2.69
N ASP A 16 -44.11 -67.97 -4.00
CA ASP A 16 -44.95 -67.07 -4.81
C ASP A 16 -46.39 -67.01 -4.26
N ASN A 17 -46.93 -68.18 -3.87
CA ASN A 17 -48.27 -68.26 -3.28
C ASN A 17 -48.36 -67.56 -1.92
N ASN A 18 -47.30 -67.65 -1.11
CA ASN A 18 -47.24 -66.94 0.16
C ASN A 18 -47.18 -65.43 -0.05
N PHE A 19 -46.41 -64.96 -1.04
CA PHE A 19 -46.39 -63.54 -1.41
C PHE A 19 -47.77 -63.06 -1.87
N ILE A 20 -48.43 -63.75 -2.81
CA ILE A 20 -49.76 -63.36 -3.30
C ILE A 20 -50.78 -63.31 -2.15
N ARG A 21 -50.73 -64.28 -1.22
CA ARG A 21 -51.58 -64.26 -0.02
C ARG A 21 -51.27 -63.06 0.88
N ALA A 22 -49.99 -62.74 1.10
CA ALA A 22 -49.57 -61.59 1.89
C ALA A 22 -50.09 -60.27 1.30
N VAL A 23 -49.95 -60.07 -0.01
CA VAL A 23 -50.48 -58.91 -0.75
C VAL A 23 -52.00 -58.83 -0.58
N THR A 24 -52.71 -59.94 -0.81
CA THR A 24 -54.19 -60.02 -0.71
C THR A 24 -54.68 -59.74 0.71
N SER A 25 -53.91 -60.14 1.72
CA SER A 25 -54.23 -59.89 3.14
C SER A 25 -53.92 -58.48 3.61
N GLY A 26 -53.38 -57.62 2.73
CA GLY A 26 -53.06 -56.23 3.08
C GLY A 26 -51.84 -56.09 3.99
N ARG A 27 -50.89 -57.04 3.95
CA ARG A 27 -49.62 -56.89 4.69
C ARG A 27 -48.87 -55.65 4.23
N LEU A 28 -48.05 -55.11 5.14
CA LEU A 28 -47.31 -53.89 4.88
C LEU A 28 -46.30 -54.09 3.73
N PRO A 29 -46.07 -53.07 2.89
CA PRO A 29 -45.17 -53.17 1.74
C PRO A 29 -43.72 -53.57 2.11
N ASP A 30 -43.24 -53.19 3.29
CA ASP A 30 -41.89 -53.50 3.79
C ASP A 30 -41.75 -55.00 4.14
N GLU A 31 -42.86 -55.65 4.52
CA GLU A 31 -42.90 -57.08 4.78
C GLU A 31 -42.92 -57.87 3.48
N THR A 32 -43.74 -57.43 2.51
CA THR A 32 -43.88 -58.12 1.23
C THR A 32 -42.64 -57.96 0.35
N ALA A 33 -41.93 -56.83 0.44
CA ALA A 33 -40.68 -56.58 -0.30
C ALA A 33 -39.52 -57.54 0.06
N LYS A 34 -39.57 -58.19 1.22
CA LYS A 34 -38.54 -59.13 1.70
C LYS A 34 -38.87 -60.59 1.40
N MET A 35 -40.05 -60.86 0.85
CA MET A 35 -40.49 -62.23 0.58
C MET A 35 -39.81 -62.76 -0.69
N PRO A 36 -39.27 -63.98 -0.67
CA PRO A 36 -38.66 -64.56 -1.87
C PRO A 36 -39.72 -64.79 -2.95
N LEU A 37 -39.34 -64.57 -4.21
CA LEU A 37 -40.11 -64.97 -5.39
C LEU A 37 -39.28 -65.88 -6.28
N SER A 38 -39.93 -66.89 -6.83
CA SER A 38 -39.30 -67.94 -7.65
C SER A 38 -39.78 -67.86 -9.10
N ASN A 39 -41.08 -67.58 -9.34
CA ASN A 39 -41.65 -67.47 -10.68
C ASN A 39 -42.34 -66.11 -10.90
N ILE A 40 -41.54 -65.12 -11.30
CA ILE A 40 -41.96 -63.71 -11.38
C ILE A 40 -43.05 -63.52 -12.45
N ALA A 41 -42.90 -64.12 -13.64
CA ALA A 41 -43.86 -63.97 -14.73
C ALA A 41 -45.27 -64.46 -14.35
N ASN A 42 -45.36 -65.66 -13.76
CA ASN A 42 -46.64 -66.21 -13.32
C ASN A 42 -47.22 -65.44 -12.12
N THR A 43 -46.35 -64.97 -11.23
CA THR A 43 -46.76 -64.12 -10.09
C THR A 43 -47.38 -62.81 -10.60
N VAL A 44 -46.74 -62.11 -11.54
CA VAL A 44 -47.25 -60.88 -12.16
C VAL A 44 -48.59 -61.12 -12.85
N ALA A 45 -48.69 -62.17 -13.68
CA ALA A 45 -49.94 -62.52 -14.36
C ALA A 45 -51.08 -62.78 -13.37
N LYS A 46 -50.77 -63.41 -12.22
CA LYS A 46 -51.77 -63.69 -11.18
C LYS A 46 -52.19 -62.43 -10.42
N LEU A 47 -51.25 -61.56 -10.04
CA LEU A 47 -51.57 -60.27 -9.40
C LEU A 47 -52.43 -59.39 -10.32
N HIS A 48 -52.12 -59.37 -11.62
CA HIS A 48 -52.91 -58.67 -12.63
C HIS A 48 -54.31 -59.27 -12.77
N GLY A 49 -54.43 -60.60 -12.89
CA GLY A 49 -55.72 -61.29 -12.99
C GLY A 49 -56.60 -61.19 -11.74
N LEU A 50 -56.00 -60.94 -10.58
CA LEU A 50 -56.71 -60.65 -9.32
C LEU A 50 -57.03 -59.16 -9.13
N GLY A 51 -56.56 -58.28 -10.02
CA GLY A 51 -56.75 -56.83 -9.91
C GLY A 51 -55.95 -56.15 -8.80
N ILE A 52 -54.96 -56.83 -8.22
CA ILE A 52 -54.20 -56.36 -7.05
C ILE A 52 -52.79 -55.86 -7.38
N LEU A 53 -52.38 -55.86 -8.65
CA LEU A 53 -51.05 -55.41 -9.08
C LEU A 53 -50.75 -53.94 -8.72
N MET A 54 -51.80 -53.10 -8.67
CA MET A 54 -51.67 -51.66 -8.37
C MET A 54 -51.61 -51.36 -6.86
N HIS A 55 -51.68 -52.36 -6.00
CA HIS A 55 -51.54 -52.16 -4.56
C HIS A 55 -50.06 -51.93 -4.20
N ASP A 56 -49.78 -50.96 -3.33
CA ASP A 56 -48.42 -50.61 -2.91
C ASP A 56 -47.61 -51.82 -2.41
N ASN A 57 -48.24 -52.76 -1.71
CA ASN A 57 -47.62 -53.98 -1.19
C ASN A 57 -47.35 -55.06 -2.26
N ALA A 58 -47.84 -54.89 -3.49
CA ALA A 58 -47.52 -55.75 -4.63
C ALA A 58 -46.22 -55.34 -5.36
N TRP A 59 -45.71 -54.13 -5.12
CA TRP A 59 -44.53 -53.58 -5.81
C TRP A 59 -43.22 -54.12 -5.22
N HIS A 60 -42.98 -55.42 -5.44
CA HIS A 60 -41.73 -56.08 -5.09
C HIS A 60 -40.61 -55.69 -6.08
N PRO A 61 -39.34 -55.56 -5.64
CA PRO A 61 -38.22 -55.20 -6.52
C PRO A 61 -38.10 -56.06 -7.79
N GLN A 62 -38.27 -57.38 -7.67
CA GLN A 62 -38.23 -58.29 -8.83
C GLN A 62 -39.46 -58.15 -9.74
N ILE A 63 -40.61 -57.77 -9.19
CA ILE A 63 -41.84 -57.54 -9.97
C ILE A 63 -41.69 -56.27 -10.81
N LEU A 64 -41.27 -55.16 -10.20
CA LEU A 64 -41.04 -53.90 -10.91
C LEU A 64 -39.96 -54.06 -11.99
N TRP A 65 -38.89 -54.79 -11.70
CA TRP A 65 -37.85 -55.11 -12.68
C TRP A 65 -38.37 -55.94 -13.86
N TYR A 66 -39.24 -56.93 -13.60
CA TYR A 66 -39.89 -57.70 -14.65
C TYR A 66 -40.80 -56.83 -15.52
N LEU A 67 -41.61 -55.95 -14.90
CA LEU A 67 -42.49 -55.04 -15.63
C LEU A 67 -41.71 -54.08 -16.52
N MET A 68 -40.56 -53.58 -16.06
CA MET A 68 -39.68 -52.68 -16.84
C MET A 68 -39.24 -53.29 -18.17
N ARG A 69 -39.13 -54.62 -18.26
CA ARG A 69 -38.71 -55.33 -19.47
C ARG A 69 -39.86 -55.91 -20.31
N ASN A 70 -41.01 -56.18 -19.69
CA ASN A 70 -42.06 -57.00 -20.31
C ASN A 70 -43.45 -56.34 -20.36
N ASP A 71 -43.75 -55.35 -19.51
CA ASP A 71 -45.03 -54.65 -19.49
C ASP A 71 -44.89 -53.21 -18.99
N THR A 72 -44.47 -52.33 -19.91
CA THR A 72 -44.23 -50.91 -19.63
C THR A 72 -45.52 -50.14 -19.35
N ASN A 73 -46.69 -50.61 -19.79
CA ASN A 73 -47.95 -49.90 -19.59
C ASN A 73 -48.43 -49.99 -18.14
N SER A 74 -48.40 -51.20 -17.58
CA SER A 74 -48.65 -51.41 -16.16
C SER A 74 -47.62 -50.66 -15.32
N LEU A 75 -46.35 -50.68 -15.74
CA LEU A 75 -45.30 -49.96 -15.03
C LEU A 75 -45.50 -48.44 -15.04
N LYS A 76 -45.83 -47.83 -16.19
CA LYS A 76 -46.12 -46.38 -16.28
C LYS A 76 -47.27 -45.97 -15.36
N THR A 77 -48.27 -46.84 -15.19
CA THR A 77 -49.37 -46.61 -14.23
C THR A 77 -48.86 -46.59 -12.79
N ILE A 78 -48.01 -47.56 -12.41
CA ILE A 78 -47.39 -47.62 -11.09
C ILE A 78 -46.49 -46.40 -10.84
N MET A 79 -45.65 -46.03 -11.81
CA MET A 79 -44.78 -44.86 -11.74
C MET A 79 -45.57 -43.57 -11.49
N ARG A 80 -46.71 -43.38 -12.18
CA ARG A 80 -47.60 -42.25 -11.94
C ARG A 80 -48.19 -42.26 -10.52
N MET A 81 -48.53 -43.43 -9.98
CA MET A 81 -48.98 -43.57 -8.59
C MET A 81 -47.87 -43.27 -7.58
N GLN A 82 -46.61 -43.57 -7.93
CA GLN A 82 -45.45 -43.25 -7.11
C GLN A 82 -45.18 -41.74 -7.10
N ALA A 83 -45.28 -41.07 -8.24
CA ALA A 83 -45.07 -39.62 -8.40
C ALA A 83 -46.32 -38.76 -8.12
N GLU A 84 -47.37 -39.35 -7.53
CA GLU A 84 -48.62 -38.65 -7.24
C GLU A 84 -48.46 -37.70 -6.04
N VAL A 85 -49.02 -36.49 -6.15
CA VAL A 85 -48.99 -35.49 -5.07
C VAL A 85 -49.70 -36.04 -3.83
N GLY A 86 -49.03 -36.01 -2.67
CA GLY A 86 -49.55 -36.57 -1.42
C GLY A 86 -49.25 -38.07 -1.23
N ALA A 87 -48.52 -38.69 -2.15
CA ALA A 87 -48.08 -40.07 -2.08
C ALA A 87 -46.56 -40.21 -1.88
N GLU A 88 -45.92 -39.22 -1.26
CA GLU A 88 -44.45 -39.09 -1.15
C GLU A 88 -43.79 -40.34 -0.53
N ARG A 89 -44.48 -41.03 0.38
CA ARG A 89 -44.03 -42.30 0.98
C ARG A 89 -43.71 -43.39 -0.05
N ARG A 90 -44.39 -43.40 -1.20
CA ARG A 90 -44.14 -44.38 -2.28
C ARG A 90 -42.79 -44.13 -2.94
N MET A 91 -42.42 -42.86 -3.14
CA MET A 91 -41.11 -42.48 -3.65
C MET A 91 -39.99 -42.71 -2.62
N VAL A 92 -40.25 -42.42 -1.34
CA VAL A 92 -39.30 -42.75 -0.26
C VAL A 92 -39.00 -44.25 -0.25
N ARG A 93 -40.02 -45.09 -0.35
CA ARG A 93 -39.86 -46.55 -0.46
C ARG A 93 -39.09 -46.97 -1.71
N LEU A 94 -39.39 -46.36 -2.86
CA LEU A 94 -38.65 -46.62 -4.10
C LEU A 94 -37.14 -46.37 -3.89
N ALA A 95 -36.79 -45.22 -3.30
CA ALA A 95 -35.42 -44.80 -3.07
C ALA A 95 -34.69 -45.64 -2.02
N ASN A 96 -35.35 -45.94 -0.89
CA ASN A 96 -34.69 -46.50 0.30
C ASN A 96 -34.79 -48.03 0.41
N GLU A 97 -35.78 -48.67 -0.22
CA GLU A 97 -35.99 -50.12 -0.12
C GLU A 97 -35.79 -50.86 -1.44
N ILE A 98 -36.17 -50.24 -2.56
CA ILE A 98 -36.18 -50.91 -3.87
C ILE A 98 -34.88 -50.68 -4.62
N PHE A 99 -34.47 -49.43 -4.79
CA PHE A 99 -33.25 -49.07 -5.53
C PHE A 99 -31.98 -49.74 -5.01
N PRO A 100 -31.75 -49.88 -3.68
CA PRO A 100 -30.58 -50.57 -3.15
C PRO A 100 -30.46 -52.04 -3.56
N LEU A 101 -31.55 -52.66 -4.03
CA LEU A 101 -31.58 -54.05 -4.49
C LEU A 101 -31.34 -54.17 -6.00
N TRP A 102 -31.12 -53.05 -6.70
CA TRP A 102 -30.90 -52.98 -8.13
C TRP A 102 -29.53 -52.42 -8.47
N GLU A 103 -28.96 -52.91 -9.57
CA GLU A 103 -27.77 -52.33 -10.19
C GLU A 103 -28.04 -50.88 -10.66
N PRO A 104 -27.04 -49.98 -10.64
CA PRO A 104 -27.21 -48.57 -11.01
C PRO A 104 -27.82 -48.35 -12.40
N ALA A 105 -27.53 -49.24 -13.36
CA ALA A 105 -28.12 -49.18 -14.70
C ALA A 105 -29.64 -49.38 -14.69
N ALA A 106 -30.16 -50.26 -13.83
CA ALA A 106 -31.59 -50.50 -13.70
C ALA A 106 -32.30 -49.34 -12.98
N GLN A 107 -31.66 -48.74 -11.97
CA GLN A 107 -32.17 -47.53 -11.31
C GLN A 107 -32.31 -46.36 -12.30
N ARG A 108 -31.26 -46.10 -13.10
CA ARG A 108 -31.29 -45.06 -14.14
C ARG A 108 -32.38 -45.31 -15.18
N GLU A 109 -32.52 -46.56 -15.64
CA GLU A 109 -33.56 -46.91 -16.60
C GLU A 109 -34.97 -46.67 -16.05
N TYR A 110 -35.19 -46.99 -14.78
CA TYR A 110 -36.46 -46.73 -14.11
C TYR A 110 -36.78 -45.24 -14.03
N ILE A 111 -35.82 -44.41 -13.56
CA ILE A 111 -36.01 -42.95 -13.49
C ILE A 111 -36.19 -42.35 -14.89
N ARG A 112 -35.44 -42.82 -15.89
CA ARG A 112 -35.61 -42.42 -17.30
C ARG A 112 -37.05 -42.60 -17.76
N LEU A 113 -37.65 -43.76 -17.47
CA LEU A 113 -39.05 -44.04 -17.82
C LEU A 113 -40.05 -43.19 -17.03
N MET A 114 -39.72 -42.82 -15.78
CA MET A 114 -40.57 -41.91 -14.97
C MET A 114 -40.60 -40.48 -15.53
N VAL A 115 -39.48 -40.01 -16.08
CA VAL A 115 -39.37 -38.65 -16.64
C VAL A 115 -39.62 -38.56 -18.15
N ASP A 116 -39.94 -39.68 -18.79
CA ASP A 116 -40.29 -39.78 -20.21
C ASP A 116 -41.65 -39.12 -20.47
N GLY A 117 -41.63 -37.94 -21.09
CA GLY A 117 -42.84 -37.19 -21.48
C GLY A 117 -42.83 -35.73 -21.02
N ASP A 118 -43.67 -34.92 -21.68
CA ASP A 118 -43.77 -33.48 -21.40
C ASP A 118 -44.26 -33.22 -19.98
N GLY A 119 -43.54 -32.37 -19.25
CA GLY A 119 -43.88 -31.97 -17.87
C GLY A 119 -43.49 -32.97 -16.77
N HIS A 120 -43.14 -34.22 -17.11
CA HIS A 120 -42.80 -35.24 -16.12
C HIS A 120 -41.50 -34.93 -15.35
N LEU A 121 -40.50 -34.33 -16.00
CA LEU A 121 -39.29 -33.86 -15.34
C LEU A 121 -39.63 -32.83 -14.24
N SER A 122 -40.53 -31.89 -14.53
CA SER A 122 -40.97 -30.90 -13.55
C SER A 122 -41.70 -31.54 -12.38
N THR A 123 -42.57 -32.52 -12.66
CA THR A 123 -43.23 -33.31 -11.60
C THR A 123 -42.20 -34.03 -10.74
N MET A 124 -41.20 -34.67 -11.34
CA MET A 124 -40.17 -35.41 -10.60
C MET A 124 -39.35 -34.49 -9.68
N ILE A 125 -38.92 -33.32 -10.16
CA ILE A 125 -38.21 -32.33 -9.34
C ILE A 125 -39.07 -31.91 -8.14
N HIS A 126 -40.34 -31.59 -8.39
CA HIS A 126 -41.27 -31.19 -7.34
C HIS A 126 -41.53 -32.30 -6.31
N GLN A 127 -41.65 -33.55 -6.75
CA GLN A 127 -41.85 -34.67 -5.83
C GLN A 127 -40.60 -34.93 -4.97
N ILE A 128 -39.40 -34.89 -5.56
CA ILE A 128 -38.16 -35.03 -4.80
C ILE A 128 -38.09 -33.95 -3.72
N GLY A 129 -38.41 -32.70 -4.05
CA GLY A 129 -38.38 -31.60 -3.08
C GLY A 129 -39.42 -31.65 -1.97
N ARG A 130 -40.36 -32.61 -2.02
CA ARG A 130 -41.44 -32.77 -1.03
C ARG A 130 -41.32 -34.04 -0.19
N LEU A 131 -40.30 -34.87 -0.42
CA LEU A 131 -40.17 -36.16 0.26
C LEU A 131 -40.05 -36.02 1.78
N ASN A 132 -39.47 -34.91 2.27
CA ASN A 132 -39.13 -34.71 3.68
C ASN A 132 -38.29 -35.88 4.24
N ASP A 133 -37.50 -36.53 3.37
CA ASP A 133 -36.64 -37.66 3.69
C ASP A 133 -35.31 -37.45 2.95
N THR A 134 -34.32 -36.97 3.70
CA THR A 134 -33.01 -36.58 3.15
C THR A 134 -32.27 -37.75 2.49
N VAL A 135 -32.47 -38.98 2.97
CA VAL A 135 -31.83 -40.18 2.42
C VAL A 135 -32.43 -40.51 1.05
N ALA A 136 -33.76 -40.45 0.93
CA ALA A 136 -34.44 -40.68 -0.34
C ALA A 136 -34.06 -39.61 -1.37
N GLU A 137 -33.96 -38.34 -0.97
CA GLU A 137 -33.49 -37.24 -1.82
C GLU A 137 -32.05 -37.48 -2.28
N GLN A 138 -31.15 -37.89 -1.38
CA GLN A 138 -29.74 -38.23 -1.67
C GLN A 138 -29.61 -39.40 -2.67
N ASN A 139 -30.56 -40.32 -2.69
CA ASN A 139 -30.54 -41.46 -3.60
C ASN A 139 -31.16 -41.12 -4.96
N LEU A 140 -32.21 -40.30 -5.00
CA LEU A 140 -32.96 -40.02 -6.23
C LEU A 140 -32.36 -38.90 -7.08
N LEU A 141 -31.89 -37.81 -6.44
CA LEU A 141 -31.41 -36.64 -7.17
C LEU A 141 -30.15 -36.93 -8.01
N PRO A 142 -29.11 -37.65 -7.53
CA PRO A 142 -27.95 -37.98 -8.35
C PRO A 142 -28.34 -38.86 -9.54
N VAL A 143 -29.27 -39.81 -9.34
CA VAL A 143 -29.74 -40.69 -10.42
C VAL A 143 -30.47 -39.88 -11.49
N LEU A 144 -31.36 -38.95 -11.11
CA LEU A 144 -32.05 -38.06 -12.04
C LEU A 144 -31.05 -37.23 -12.86
N LEU A 145 -30.09 -36.58 -12.19
CA LEU A 145 -29.12 -35.71 -12.87
C LEU A 145 -28.07 -36.51 -13.68
N SER A 146 -27.94 -37.81 -13.46
CA SER A 146 -27.05 -38.70 -14.24
C SER A 146 -27.61 -39.13 -15.61
N LEU A 147 -28.85 -38.76 -15.94
CA LEU A 147 -29.51 -39.19 -17.18
C LEU A 147 -29.01 -38.44 -18.42
N PRO A 148 -28.86 -39.12 -19.58
CA PRO A 148 -28.24 -38.53 -20.77
C PRO A 148 -29.11 -37.51 -21.51
N ILE A 149 -30.44 -37.59 -21.40
CA ILE A 149 -31.37 -36.75 -22.15
C ILE A 149 -32.49 -36.34 -21.21
N LEU A 150 -32.52 -35.07 -20.83
CA LEU A 150 -33.60 -34.45 -20.05
C LEU A 150 -34.17 -33.27 -20.83
N SER A 151 -35.50 -33.21 -20.94
CA SER A 151 -36.23 -32.15 -21.67
C SER A 151 -36.36 -30.88 -20.83
N TRP A 152 -35.28 -30.08 -20.78
CA TRP A 152 -35.23 -28.83 -20.01
C TRP A 152 -36.06 -27.67 -20.61
N GLU A 153 -36.41 -27.74 -21.89
CA GLU A 153 -37.14 -26.67 -22.60
C GLU A 153 -38.53 -26.42 -22.01
N ALA A 154 -39.21 -27.47 -21.54
CA ALA A 154 -40.54 -27.39 -20.95
C ALA A 154 -40.52 -27.10 -19.42
N VAL A 155 -39.33 -26.98 -18.80
CA VAL A 155 -39.18 -26.77 -17.36
C VAL A 155 -39.21 -25.28 -17.03
N SER A 156 -40.21 -24.87 -16.24
CA SER A 156 -40.40 -23.49 -15.80
C SER A 156 -39.25 -22.97 -14.93
N GLN A 157 -39.08 -21.65 -14.88
CA GLN A 157 -38.07 -21.01 -14.01
C GLN A 157 -38.26 -21.36 -12.53
N ILE A 158 -39.51 -21.41 -12.04
CA ILE A 158 -39.85 -21.77 -10.65
C ILE A 158 -39.33 -23.18 -10.32
N THR A 159 -39.51 -24.12 -11.24
CA THR A 159 -39.05 -25.50 -11.06
C THR A 159 -37.51 -25.60 -11.11
N ARG A 160 -36.84 -24.76 -11.91
CA ARG A 160 -35.37 -24.68 -11.92
C ARG A 160 -34.82 -24.10 -10.61
N GLU A 161 -35.51 -23.12 -10.03
CA GLU A 161 -35.17 -22.59 -8.70
C GLU A 161 -35.39 -23.62 -7.60
N GLU A 162 -36.45 -24.42 -7.68
CA GLU A 162 -36.68 -25.56 -6.79
C GLU A 162 -35.55 -26.60 -6.90
N LEU A 163 -35.12 -26.93 -8.12
CA LEU A 163 -33.97 -27.79 -8.35
C LEU A 163 -32.68 -27.20 -7.75
N GLN A 164 -32.44 -25.89 -7.89
CA GLN A 164 -31.27 -25.25 -7.28
C GLN A 164 -31.30 -25.40 -5.75
N ARG A 165 -32.45 -25.19 -5.10
CA ARG A 165 -32.59 -25.41 -3.65
C ARG A 165 -32.30 -26.85 -3.24
N LEU A 166 -32.72 -27.83 -4.06
CA LEU A 166 -32.40 -29.23 -3.81
C LEU A 166 -30.90 -29.50 -3.91
N ILE A 167 -30.24 -28.93 -4.92
CA ILE A 167 -28.78 -29.02 -5.07
C ILE A 167 -28.07 -28.38 -3.86
N ASP A 168 -28.54 -27.22 -3.39
CA ASP A 168 -27.94 -26.50 -2.27
C ASP A 168 -27.95 -27.32 -0.96
N LEU A 169 -28.97 -28.16 -0.76
CA LEU A 169 -29.10 -29.04 0.41
C LEU A 169 -28.22 -30.30 0.33
N GLN A 170 -27.62 -30.59 -0.84
CA GLN A 170 -27.00 -31.88 -1.16
C GLN A 170 -25.47 -31.77 -1.22
N PHE A 171 -24.83 -31.76 -0.05
CA PHE A 171 -23.37 -31.58 0.09
C PHE A 171 -22.50 -32.63 -0.61
N ASN A 172 -22.99 -33.87 -0.75
CA ASN A 172 -22.22 -34.99 -1.31
C ASN A 172 -22.60 -35.32 -2.77
N LEU A 173 -23.32 -34.43 -3.46
CA LEU A 173 -23.90 -34.71 -4.77
C LEU A 173 -22.87 -35.21 -5.79
N VAL A 174 -21.69 -34.59 -5.86
CA VAL A 174 -20.61 -34.97 -6.78
C VAL A 174 -20.12 -36.41 -6.52
N THR A 175 -20.00 -36.81 -5.26
CA THR A 175 -19.50 -38.12 -4.85
C THR A 175 -20.56 -39.21 -4.87
N SER A 176 -21.85 -38.85 -4.88
CA SER A 176 -22.98 -39.79 -4.91
C SER A 176 -23.43 -40.17 -6.32
N LEU A 177 -22.76 -39.67 -7.36
CA LEU A 177 -23.12 -39.97 -8.74
C LEU A 177 -22.73 -41.40 -9.14
N PRO A 178 -23.56 -42.09 -9.94
CA PRO A 178 -23.17 -43.34 -10.55
C PRO A 178 -21.94 -43.19 -11.45
N GLU A 179 -21.12 -44.23 -11.56
CA GLU A 179 -19.94 -44.24 -12.43
C GLU A 179 -20.29 -43.93 -13.90
N ASN A 180 -19.34 -43.32 -14.62
CA ASN A 180 -19.44 -42.98 -16.05
C ASN A 180 -20.59 -42.03 -16.41
N CYS A 181 -21.08 -41.24 -15.46
CA CYS A 181 -22.20 -40.31 -15.69
C CYS A 181 -21.82 -38.82 -15.57
N ALA A 182 -20.54 -38.51 -15.33
CA ALA A 182 -20.05 -37.15 -15.11
C ALA A 182 -20.42 -36.18 -16.25
N GLN A 183 -20.31 -36.63 -17.49
CA GLN A 183 -20.65 -35.80 -18.65
C GLN A 183 -22.14 -35.41 -18.67
N PHE A 184 -23.04 -36.38 -18.46
CA PHE A 184 -24.48 -36.14 -18.43
C PHE A 184 -24.87 -35.24 -17.27
N PHE A 185 -24.28 -35.46 -16.10
CA PHE A 185 -24.46 -34.60 -14.94
C PHE A 185 -24.11 -33.14 -15.25
N CYS A 186 -22.92 -32.88 -15.81
CA CYS A 186 -22.51 -31.54 -16.17
C CYS A 186 -23.40 -30.91 -17.26
N GLU A 187 -23.86 -31.69 -18.23
CA GLU A 187 -24.78 -31.21 -19.27
C GLU A 187 -26.13 -30.83 -18.68
N ASN A 188 -26.66 -31.62 -17.74
CA ASN A 188 -27.91 -31.34 -17.06
C ASN A 188 -27.83 -30.08 -16.20
N LEU A 189 -26.77 -29.89 -15.41
CA LEU A 189 -26.55 -28.65 -14.66
C LEU A 189 -26.49 -27.43 -15.59
N ARG A 190 -25.74 -27.54 -16.70
CA ARG A 190 -25.63 -26.46 -17.68
C ARG A 190 -26.98 -26.11 -18.30
N ASN A 191 -27.73 -27.12 -18.72
CA ASN A 191 -29.01 -26.95 -19.43
C ASN A 191 -30.13 -26.46 -18.49
N SER A 192 -30.09 -26.86 -17.22
CA SER A 192 -31.01 -26.35 -16.19
C SER A 192 -30.65 -24.93 -15.74
N GLY A 193 -29.40 -24.50 -15.95
CA GLY A 193 -28.87 -23.24 -15.43
C GLY A 193 -28.46 -23.31 -13.95
N CYS A 194 -28.39 -24.51 -13.37
CA CYS A 194 -28.01 -24.71 -11.97
C CYS A 194 -26.48 -24.74 -11.80
N ARG A 195 -26.02 -24.44 -10.59
CA ARG A 195 -24.61 -24.54 -10.19
C ARG A 195 -24.47 -25.23 -8.85
N LEU A 196 -23.34 -25.90 -8.66
CA LEU A 196 -22.99 -26.45 -7.36
C LEU A 196 -22.57 -25.34 -6.40
N THR A 197 -23.37 -25.13 -5.36
CA THR A 197 -23.06 -24.20 -4.27
C THR A 197 -22.18 -24.82 -3.21
N ASN A 198 -22.17 -26.15 -3.09
CA ASN A 198 -21.34 -26.92 -2.18
C ASN A 198 -20.54 -27.98 -2.95
N ILE A 199 -19.22 -27.93 -2.82
CA ILE A 199 -18.30 -28.94 -3.36
C ILE A 199 -17.77 -29.81 -2.21
N PRO A 200 -17.99 -31.14 -2.22
CA PRO A 200 -17.42 -32.04 -1.23
C PRO A 200 -15.92 -32.31 -1.49
N LEU A 201 -15.24 -32.87 -0.50
CA LEU A 201 -13.91 -33.45 -0.69
C LEU A 201 -14.02 -34.79 -1.43
N ALA A 202 -13.75 -34.77 -2.74
CA ALA A 202 -13.80 -35.96 -3.59
C ALA A 202 -12.47 -36.73 -3.54
N ARG A 203 -12.51 -37.94 -2.97
CA ARG A 203 -11.33 -38.83 -2.85
C ARG A 203 -11.35 -40.05 -3.77
N SER A 204 -12.51 -40.37 -4.34
CA SER A 204 -12.64 -41.46 -5.31
C SER A 204 -12.27 -40.99 -6.71
N ASP A 205 -11.70 -41.88 -7.53
CA ASP A 205 -11.34 -41.59 -8.92
C ASP A 205 -12.53 -41.03 -9.72
N SER A 206 -13.73 -41.62 -9.57
CA SER A 206 -14.93 -41.14 -10.26
C SER A 206 -15.42 -39.78 -9.75
N GLY A 207 -15.25 -39.51 -8.45
CA GLY A 207 -15.58 -38.22 -7.85
C GLY A 207 -14.63 -37.12 -8.32
N GLN A 208 -13.34 -37.42 -8.42
CA GLN A 208 -12.32 -36.52 -8.95
C GLN A 208 -12.52 -36.24 -10.43
N GLU A 209 -12.83 -37.26 -11.24
CA GLU A 209 -13.16 -37.10 -12.66
C GLU A 209 -14.39 -36.19 -12.85
N THR A 210 -15.44 -36.42 -12.06
CA THR A 210 -16.65 -35.60 -12.09
C THR A 210 -16.36 -34.17 -11.68
N LEU A 211 -15.62 -33.98 -10.59
CA LEU A 211 -15.26 -32.65 -10.11
C LEU A 211 -14.40 -31.89 -11.12
N HIS A 212 -13.43 -32.56 -11.75
CA HIS A 212 -12.62 -31.98 -12.81
C HIS A 212 -13.51 -31.46 -13.97
N LEU A 213 -14.51 -32.23 -14.40
CA LEU A 213 -15.45 -31.80 -15.44
C LEU A 213 -16.34 -30.62 -14.99
N VAL A 214 -16.83 -30.63 -13.75
CA VAL A 214 -17.60 -29.52 -13.16
C VAL A 214 -16.79 -28.22 -13.17
N VAL A 215 -15.54 -28.29 -12.71
CA VAL A 215 -14.64 -27.14 -12.64
C VAL A 215 -14.29 -26.65 -14.05
N GLN A 216 -13.94 -27.57 -14.95
CA GLN A 216 -13.64 -27.26 -16.34
C GLN A 216 -14.82 -26.62 -17.07
N LYS A 217 -16.07 -26.96 -16.71
CA LYS A 217 -17.28 -26.36 -17.30
C LYS A 217 -17.82 -25.16 -16.52
N LYS A 218 -17.15 -24.69 -15.45
CA LYS A 218 -17.59 -23.59 -14.58
C LYS A 218 -19.00 -23.78 -14.00
N LEU A 219 -19.34 -25.01 -13.57
CA LEU A 219 -20.67 -25.39 -13.07
C LEU A 219 -20.78 -25.33 -11.54
N TRP A 220 -20.00 -24.46 -10.90
CA TRP A 220 -19.93 -24.30 -9.46
C TRP A 220 -19.95 -22.80 -9.11
N THR A 221 -20.29 -22.49 -7.86
CA THR A 221 -20.33 -21.12 -7.34
C THR A 221 -19.05 -20.85 -6.55
N TYR A 222 -18.40 -19.73 -6.84
CA TYR A 222 -17.19 -19.32 -6.13
C TYR A 222 -17.46 -19.15 -4.62
N SER A 223 -16.64 -19.80 -3.81
CA SER A 223 -16.51 -19.56 -2.37
C SER A 223 -15.15 -20.08 -1.93
N THR A 224 -14.60 -19.54 -0.84
CA THR A 224 -13.32 -19.99 -0.29
C THR A 224 -13.32 -21.48 0.03
N LEU A 225 -14.42 -21.99 0.60
CA LEU A 225 -14.58 -23.42 0.91
C LEU A 225 -14.62 -24.29 -0.37
N ASN A 226 -15.36 -23.86 -1.39
CA ASN A 226 -15.42 -24.62 -2.65
C ASN A 226 -14.08 -24.64 -3.35
N LEU A 227 -13.38 -23.49 -3.41
CA LEU A 227 -12.05 -23.41 -4.02
C LEU A 227 -11.04 -24.31 -3.27
N GLN A 228 -11.06 -24.30 -1.94
CA GLN A 228 -10.26 -25.20 -1.11
C GLN A 228 -10.55 -26.67 -1.41
N ASN A 229 -11.82 -27.06 -1.41
CA ASN A 229 -12.22 -28.44 -1.66
C ASN A 229 -11.87 -28.89 -3.08
N ILE A 230 -11.98 -28.01 -4.09
CA ILE A 230 -11.50 -28.27 -5.45
C ILE A 230 -10.01 -28.54 -5.45
N CYS A 231 -9.21 -27.67 -4.81
CA CYS A 231 -7.76 -27.82 -4.78
C CYS A 231 -7.36 -29.12 -4.05
N PHE A 232 -7.94 -29.42 -2.90
CA PHE A 232 -7.62 -30.63 -2.14
C PHE A 232 -8.08 -31.91 -2.82
N SER A 233 -9.20 -31.87 -3.54
CA SER A 233 -9.71 -33.06 -4.24
C SER A 233 -8.90 -33.36 -5.50
N LEU A 234 -8.40 -32.34 -6.21
CA LEU A 234 -7.74 -32.50 -7.52
C LEU A 234 -6.21 -32.43 -7.46
N SER A 235 -5.62 -32.10 -6.32
CA SER A 235 -4.17 -32.12 -6.11
C SER A 235 -3.67 -33.53 -5.74
N HIS A 236 -2.38 -33.76 -5.96
CA HIS A 236 -1.75 -35.02 -5.57
C HIS A 236 -1.68 -35.16 -4.03
N GLU A 237 -1.81 -36.38 -3.50
CA GLU A 237 -1.84 -36.64 -2.05
C GLU A 237 -0.64 -36.07 -1.27
N SER A 238 0.52 -35.90 -1.92
CA SER A 238 1.71 -35.29 -1.33
C SER A 238 1.61 -33.77 -1.11
N GLU A 239 0.69 -33.09 -1.81
CA GLU A 239 0.46 -31.64 -1.74
C GLU A 239 -0.76 -31.28 -0.84
N ASN A 240 -1.46 -32.31 -0.37
CA ASN A 240 -2.76 -32.25 0.30
C ASN A 240 -2.66 -31.85 1.79
N ASN A 241 -1.85 -30.84 2.11
CA ASN A 241 -1.82 -30.20 3.42
C ASN A 241 -2.58 -28.87 3.35
N SER A 242 -3.46 -28.62 4.32
CA SER A 242 -4.18 -27.35 4.44
C SER A 242 -3.25 -26.15 4.50
N ASP A 243 -2.05 -26.34 5.05
CA ASP A 243 -1.02 -25.30 5.08
C ASP A 243 -0.50 -24.93 3.68
N THR A 244 -0.49 -25.87 2.73
CA THR A 244 -0.03 -25.63 1.36
C THR A 244 -0.97 -24.66 0.64
N PHE A 245 -2.28 -24.90 0.69
CA PHE A 245 -3.25 -23.99 0.05
C PHE A 245 -3.24 -22.62 0.72
N ARG A 246 -3.12 -22.55 2.05
CA ARG A 246 -3.03 -21.26 2.75
C ARG A 246 -1.81 -20.46 2.32
N LYS A 247 -0.63 -21.10 2.28
CA LYS A 247 0.64 -20.42 1.97
C LYS A 247 0.80 -20.12 0.49
N LYS A 248 0.33 -21.01 -0.39
CA LYS A 248 0.56 -20.96 -1.85
C LYS A 248 -0.70 -21.25 -2.67
N PRO A 249 -1.79 -20.50 -2.48
CA PRO A 249 -3.06 -20.75 -3.16
C PRO A 249 -2.94 -20.63 -4.70
N VAL A 250 -2.20 -19.65 -5.21
CA VAL A 250 -2.10 -19.40 -6.66
C VAL A 250 -1.24 -20.45 -7.34
N ALA A 251 -0.09 -20.80 -6.76
CA ALA A 251 0.74 -21.89 -7.28
C ALA A 251 -0.01 -23.23 -7.31
N LEU A 252 -0.82 -23.52 -6.28
CA LEU A 252 -1.63 -24.74 -6.25
C LEU A 252 -2.72 -24.72 -7.34
N ILE A 253 -3.43 -23.60 -7.52
CA ILE A 253 -4.42 -23.48 -8.61
C ILE A 253 -3.76 -23.71 -9.98
N LYS A 254 -2.57 -23.13 -10.22
CA LYS A 254 -1.81 -23.30 -11.46
C LYS A 254 -1.29 -24.73 -11.64
N SER A 255 -0.94 -25.44 -10.56
CA SER A 255 -0.42 -26.81 -10.63
C SER A 255 -1.47 -27.82 -11.10
N LEU A 256 -2.75 -27.55 -10.85
CA LEU A 256 -3.87 -28.37 -11.33
C LEU A 256 -4.02 -28.37 -12.86
N ARG A 257 -3.48 -27.36 -13.54
CA ARG A 257 -3.54 -27.21 -15.02
C ARG A 257 -4.96 -27.22 -15.57
N ILE A 258 -5.90 -26.58 -14.88
CA ILE A 258 -7.30 -26.42 -15.31
C ILE A 258 -7.55 -24.96 -15.69
N PRO A 259 -7.45 -24.57 -16.98
CA PRO A 259 -7.50 -23.15 -17.37
C PRO A 259 -8.80 -22.44 -16.98
N ASN A 260 -9.91 -23.16 -16.95
CA ASN A 260 -11.20 -22.59 -16.57
C ASN A 260 -11.35 -22.40 -15.06
N LEU A 261 -10.57 -23.09 -14.23
CA LEU A 261 -10.47 -22.80 -12.80
C LEU A 261 -9.80 -21.45 -12.60
N GLU A 262 -8.60 -21.28 -13.17
CA GLU A 262 -7.86 -20.01 -13.11
C GLU A 262 -8.72 -18.85 -13.58
N LYS A 263 -9.32 -18.96 -14.77
CA LYS A 263 -10.19 -17.93 -15.32
C LYS A 263 -11.37 -17.60 -14.40
N TYR A 264 -11.97 -18.61 -13.76
CA TYR A 264 -13.11 -18.38 -12.86
C TYR A 264 -12.69 -17.73 -11.54
N VAL A 265 -11.49 -18.03 -11.03
CA VAL A 265 -10.89 -17.31 -9.89
C VAL A 265 -10.64 -15.85 -10.24
N TYR A 266 -10.06 -15.56 -11.42
CA TYR A 266 -9.87 -14.18 -11.88
C TYR A 266 -11.18 -13.42 -12.12
N GLU A 267 -12.25 -14.09 -12.54
CA GLU A 267 -13.60 -13.49 -12.62
C GLU A 267 -14.18 -13.14 -11.23
N ASN A 268 -13.63 -13.71 -10.14
CA ASN A 268 -14.01 -13.45 -8.75
C ASN A 268 -12.82 -12.95 -7.92
N ILE A 269 -11.92 -12.18 -8.56
CA ILE A 269 -10.61 -11.83 -7.98
C ILE A 269 -10.72 -11.07 -6.66
N SER A 270 -11.73 -10.20 -6.49
CA SER A 270 -11.92 -9.41 -5.28
C SER A 270 -12.14 -10.28 -4.05
N SER A 271 -13.05 -11.27 -4.16
CA SER A 271 -13.28 -12.24 -3.09
C SER A 271 -12.04 -13.14 -2.88
N PHE A 272 -11.36 -13.53 -3.95
CA PHE A 272 -10.12 -14.29 -3.83
C PHE A 272 -9.02 -13.52 -3.08
N ILE A 273 -8.84 -12.24 -3.39
CA ILE A 273 -7.86 -11.39 -2.73
C ILE A 273 -8.17 -11.33 -1.23
N ARG A 274 -9.40 -10.89 -0.89
CA ARG A 274 -9.81 -10.58 0.48
C ARG A 274 -9.85 -11.81 1.39
N ASP A 275 -10.28 -12.95 0.86
CA ASP A 275 -10.51 -14.14 1.68
C ASP A 275 -9.36 -15.16 1.62
N VAL A 276 -8.50 -15.10 0.60
CA VAL A 276 -7.48 -16.12 0.34
C VAL A 276 -6.09 -15.54 0.16
N PHE A 277 -5.88 -14.66 -0.82
CA PHE A 277 -4.53 -14.23 -1.23
C PHE A 277 -3.80 -13.43 -0.16
N ILE A 278 -4.51 -12.56 0.58
CA ILE A 278 -3.88 -11.74 1.65
C ILE A 278 -3.23 -12.57 2.76
N HIS A 279 -3.61 -13.83 2.90
CA HIS A 279 -3.08 -14.75 3.90
C HIS A 279 -1.95 -15.64 3.37
N SER A 280 -1.57 -15.47 2.10
CA SER A 280 -0.53 -16.25 1.42
C SER A 280 0.88 -15.74 1.70
N GLU A 281 1.86 -16.55 1.34
CA GLU A 281 3.30 -16.22 1.37
C GLU A 281 3.83 -15.99 -0.06
N GLU A 282 2.95 -15.76 -1.05
CA GLU A 282 3.29 -15.60 -2.48
C GLU A 282 3.58 -14.14 -2.85
N ASN A 283 4.48 -13.50 -2.11
CA ASN A 283 4.82 -12.08 -2.29
C ASN A 283 5.32 -11.74 -3.71
N ASP A 284 5.98 -12.70 -4.36
CA ASP A 284 6.50 -12.57 -5.72
C ASP A 284 5.40 -12.30 -6.76
N LEU A 285 4.15 -12.66 -6.45
CA LEU A 285 2.99 -12.48 -7.34
C LEU A 285 2.28 -11.13 -7.12
N ILE A 286 2.59 -10.40 -6.05
CA ILE A 286 1.92 -9.12 -5.75
C ILE A 286 1.98 -8.14 -6.92
N PRO A 287 3.12 -7.96 -7.63
CA PRO A 287 3.16 -7.13 -8.83
C PRO A 287 2.15 -7.54 -9.91
N ASP A 288 2.00 -8.84 -10.16
CA ASP A 288 1.05 -9.34 -11.17
C ASP A 288 -0.40 -9.01 -10.80
N PHE A 289 -0.74 -9.10 -9.51
CA PHE A 289 -2.07 -8.74 -9.02
C PHE A 289 -2.31 -7.24 -9.08
N LEU A 290 -1.37 -6.43 -8.60
CA LEU A 290 -1.48 -4.97 -8.64
C LEU A 290 -1.61 -4.44 -10.08
N ASN A 291 -0.94 -5.08 -11.04
CA ASN A 291 -1.00 -4.74 -12.46
C ASN A 291 -2.23 -5.30 -13.20
N SER A 292 -2.97 -6.24 -12.61
CA SER A 292 -4.11 -6.88 -13.25
C SER A 292 -5.25 -5.90 -13.52
N THR A 293 -5.88 -5.99 -14.69
CA THR A 293 -7.07 -5.20 -15.04
C THR A 293 -8.32 -5.65 -14.28
N PHE A 294 -8.30 -6.82 -13.65
CA PHE A 294 -9.41 -7.33 -12.84
C PHE A 294 -9.37 -6.81 -11.41
N VAL A 295 -8.22 -6.31 -10.95
CA VAL A 295 -8.04 -5.77 -9.60
C VAL A 295 -8.31 -4.27 -9.63
N ASP A 296 -9.38 -3.89 -8.93
CA ASP A 296 -9.77 -2.50 -8.75
C ASP A 296 -8.91 -1.79 -7.68
N TRP A 297 -9.20 -0.51 -7.46
CA TRP A 297 -8.46 0.30 -6.51
C TRP A 297 -8.64 -0.18 -5.06
N ASP A 298 -9.87 -0.53 -4.66
CA ASP A 298 -10.18 -0.98 -3.30
C ASP A 298 -9.44 -2.27 -2.96
N ASP A 299 -9.37 -3.22 -3.89
CA ASP A 299 -8.64 -4.46 -3.69
C ASP A 299 -7.12 -4.23 -3.66
N ALA A 300 -6.58 -3.37 -4.52
CA ALA A 300 -5.16 -3.00 -4.49
C ALA A 300 -4.78 -2.29 -3.18
N LYS A 301 -5.67 -1.42 -2.68
CA LYS A 301 -5.52 -0.73 -1.40
C LYS A 301 -5.55 -1.72 -0.25
N TYR A 302 -6.54 -2.59 -0.22
CA TYR A 302 -6.68 -3.62 0.81
C TYR A 302 -5.48 -4.56 0.86
N MET A 303 -4.94 -4.96 -0.30
CA MET A 303 -3.71 -5.74 -0.39
C MET A 303 -2.52 -5.01 0.23
N THR A 304 -2.35 -3.72 -0.12
CA THR A 304 -1.24 -2.90 0.36
C THR A 304 -1.33 -2.69 1.88
N GLU A 305 -2.52 -2.48 2.43
CA GLU A 305 -2.71 -2.30 3.87
C GLU A 305 -2.59 -3.61 4.68
N SER A 306 -2.98 -4.75 4.09
CA SER A 306 -3.12 -6.02 4.83
C SER A 306 -1.91 -6.94 4.72
N MET A 307 -1.12 -6.84 3.65
CA MET A 307 0.00 -7.74 3.40
C MET A 307 1.33 -7.10 3.81
N SER A 308 2.29 -7.93 4.23
CA SER A 308 3.66 -7.48 4.50
C SER A 308 4.60 -7.99 3.41
N PHE A 309 5.06 -7.06 2.56
CA PHE A 309 5.96 -7.34 1.44
C PHE A 309 6.86 -6.13 1.17
N VAL A 310 7.88 -6.31 0.34
CA VAL A 310 8.71 -5.20 -0.17
C VAL A 310 8.99 -5.48 -1.64
N LEU A 311 8.77 -4.47 -2.49
CA LEU A 311 9.07 -4.47 -3.91
C LEU A 311 10.54 -4.11 -4.10
N GLU A 312 11.28 -4.96 -4.81
CA GLU A 312 12.67 -4.69 -5.19
C GLU A 312 12.75 -3.54 -6.21
N ASP A 313 11.85 -3.54 -7.20
CA ASP A 313 11.76 -2.55 -8.26
C ASP A 313 10.32 -2.04 -8.36
N VAL A 314 10.08 -0.76 -8.06
CA VAL A 314 8.74 -0.16 -8.14
C VAL A 314 8.30 0.08 -9.59
N SER A 315 9.23 0.17 -10.54
CA SER A 315 8.93 0.50 -11.94
C SER A 315 8.17 -0.59 -12.67
N VAL A 316 8.14 -1.82 -12.14
CA VAL A 316 7.34 -2.92 -12.68
C VAL A 316 5.85 -2.75 -12.41
N ILE A 317 5.48 -1.86 -11.48
CA ILE A 317 4.08 -1.59 -11.11
C ILE A 317 3.50 -0.52 -12.04
N LEU A 318 2.32 -0.78 -12.59
CA LEU A 318 1.54 0.21 -13.30
C LEU A 318 0.89 1.13 -12.27
N ASN A 319 1.29 2.41 -12.28
CA ASN A 319 0.78 3.39 -11.34
C ASN A 319 -0.69 3.73 -11.63
N LYS A 320 -1.60 3.00 -10.99
CA LYS A 320 -3.04 3.26 -11.08
C LYS A 320 -3.39 4.48 -10.23
N GLU A 321 -4.23 5.36 -10.78
CA GLU A 321 -4.81 6.48 -10.05
C GLU A 321 -6.10 6.07 -9.37
N ASN A 322 -6.35 6.64 -8.19
CA ASN A 322 -7.65 6.59 -7.55
C ASN A 322 -8.61 7.53 -8.28
N THR A 323 -9.68 6.98 -8.84
CA THR A 323 -10.69 7.79 -9.54
C THR A 323 -11.59 8.59 -8.60
N GLU A 324 -11.59 8.27 -7.31
CA GLU A 324 -12.33 9.03 -6.30
C GLU A 324 -11.53 10.25 -5.84
N THR A 325 -12.21 11.39 -5.74
CA THR A 325 -11.58 12.62 -5.22
C THR A 325 -11.26 12.46 -3.74
N THR A 326 -9.98 12.39 -3.41
CA THR A 326 -9.47 12.31 -2.03
C THR A 326 -8.50 13.45 -1.75
N GLU A 327 -8.64 14.06 -0.56
CA GLU A 327 -7.67 15.06 -0.07
C GLU A 327 -6.42 14.39 0.53
N ILE A 328 -6.44 13.06 0.71
CA ILE A 328 -5.35 12.29 1.30
C ILE A 328 -4.30 12.02 0.22
N SER A 329 -3.12 12.63 0.36
CA SER A 329 -2.05 12.58 -0.64
C SER A 329 -1.58 11.16 -0.98
N TYR A 330 -1.48 10.27 0.01
CA TYR A 330 -1.06 8.90 -0.22
C TYR A 330 -2.11 7.99 -0.87
N ASP A 331 -3.37 8.42 -0.91
CA ASP A 331 -4.50 7.64 -1.47
C ASP A 331 -4.83 8.03 -2.92
N GLN A 332 -4.00 8.87 -3.54
CA GLN A 332 -4.20 9.38 -4.90
C GLN A 332 -3.76 8.39 -5.99
N ASN A 333 -2.67 7.66 -5.75
CA ASN A 333 -2.13 6.70 -6.71
C ASN A 333 -1.34 5.59 -6.01
N LEU A 334 -1.14 4.49 -6.72
CA LEU A 334 -0.59 3.27 -6.15
C LEU A 334 0.85 3.46 -5.66
N TYR A 335 1.66 4.28 -6.34
CA TYR A 335 3.01 4.58 -5.89
C TYR A 335 3.03 5.31 -4.56
N SER A 336 2.16 6.31 -4.38
CA SER A 336 2.01 7.01 -3.09
C SER A 336 1.58 6.06 -1.98
N LEU A 337 0.66 5.13 -2.26
CA LEU A 337 0.20 4.14 -1.29
C LEU A 337 1.32 3.17 -0.88
N LEU A 338 2.04 2.63 -1.86
CA LEU A 338 3.18 1.74 -1.64
C LEU A 338 4.31 2.43 -0.85
N ALA A 339 4.56 3.72 -1.14
CA ALA A 339 5.55 4.52 -0.41
C ALA A 339 5.09 4.76 1.05
N HIS A 340 3.83 5.13 1.27
CA HIS A 340 3.29 5.40 2.60
C HIS A 340 3.37 4.17 3.52
N HIS A 341 3.04 2.98 3.01
CA HIS A 341 3.13 1.73 3.76
C HIS A 341 4.54 1.09 3.75
N ASN A 342 5.54 1.78 3.20
CA ASN A 342 6.93 1.36 3.14
C ASN A 342 7.16 0.00 2.43
N HIS A 343 6.41 -0.25 1.35
CA HIS A 343 6.56 -1.45 0.51
C HIS A 343 7.58 -1.28 -0.61
N ILE A 344 8.34 -0.20 -0.65
CA ILE A 344 9.34 0.06 -1.70
C ILE A 344 10.73 -0.12 -1.11
N THR A 345 11.56 -0.95 -1.74
CA THR A 345 12.96 -1.15 -1.30
C THR A 345 13.72 0.18 -1.38
N PRO A 346 14.45 0.58 -0.32
CA PRO A 346 15.22 1.81 -0.33
C PRO A 346 16.50 1.66 -1.15
N CYS A 347 16.38 1.89 -2.44
CA CYS A 347 17.50 1.97 -3.38
C CYS A 347 17.33 3.18 -4.29
N TRP A 348 18.44 3.70 -4.83
CA TRP A 348 18.39 4.88 -5.68
C TRP A 348 17.63 4.65 -7.00
N ASN A 349 17.59 3.42 -7.52
CA ASN A 349 16.78 3.11 -8.69
C ASN A 349 15.28 3.39 -8.41
N ASN A 350 14.78 2.97 -7.25
CA ASN A 350 13.40 3.26 -6.85
C ASN A 350 13.18 4.75 -6.57
N VAL A 351 14.15 5.44 -5.95
CA VAL A 351 14.08 6.91 -5.80
C VAL A 351 13.94 7.58 -7.17
N ILE A 352 14.76 7.18 -8.14
CA ILE A 352 14.74 7.70 -9.51
C ILE A 352 13.40 7.38 -10.21
N SER A 353 12.87 6.17 -10.03
CA SER A 353 11.57 5.78 -10.57
C SER A 353 10.43 6.63 -10.01
N LEU A 354 10.45 6.95 -8.71
CA LEU A 354 9.48 7.84 -8.06
C LEU A 354 9.62 9.32 -8.46
N LEU A 355 10.77 9.71 -9.01
CA LEU A 355 11.03 11.03 -9.58
C LEU A 355 10.68 11.12 -11.08
N SER A 356 10.18 10.05 -11.69
CA SER A 356 9.72 10.10 -13.08
C SER A 356 8.43 10.93 -13.21
N GLU A 357 8.18 11.49 -14.39
CA GLU A 357 6.92 12.21 -14.67
C GLU A 357 5.70 11.31 -14.46
N ASP A 358 5.80 10.05 -14.88
CA ASP A 358 4.72 9.06 -14.80
C ASP A 358 4.40 8.62 -13.35
N ALA A 359 5.30 8.92 -12.40
CA ALA A 359 5.12 8.51 -11.01
C ALA A 359 4.01 9.30 -10.29
N SER A 360 3.75 10.56 -10.67
CA SER A 360 2.72 11.43 -10.08
C SER A 360 2.63 11.44 -8.53
N ILE A 361 3.68 11.01 -7.82
CA ILE A 361 3.69 10.92 -6.36
C ILE A 361 3.72 12.32 -5.73
N ALA A 362 2.89 12.55 -4.71
CA ALA A 362 2.86 13.80 -3.99
C ALA A 362 4.19 14.02 -3.23
N GLY A 363 4.68 15.26 -3.20
CA GLY A 363 6.00 15.59 -2.64
C GLY A 363 6.10 15.32 -1.14
N ASP A 364 5.01 15.48 -0.40
CA ASP A 364 4.91 15.14 1.02
C ASP A 364 5.13 13.64 1.26
N THR A 365 4.43 12.78 0.52
CA THR A 365 4.52 11.32 0.62
C THR A 365 5.92 10.83 0.24
N PHE A 366 6.50 11.40 -0.82
CA PHE A 366 7.87 11.10 -1.22
C PHE A 366 8.89 11.47 -0.12
N CYS A 367 8.75 12.66 0.47
CA CYS A 367 9.60 13.09 1.57
C CYS A 367 9.43 12.24 2.84
N GLU A 368 8.21 11.86 3.21
CA GLU A 368 7.94 10.98 4.35
C GLU A 368 8.64 9.63 4.20
N TRP A 369 8.49 8.99 3.03
CA TRP A 369 9.18 7.73 2.75
C TRP A 369 10.70 7.87 2.79
N LEU A 370 11.26 8.95 2.22
CA LEU A 370 12.70 9.22 2.28
C LEU A 370 13.19 9.46 3.71
N ASN A 371 12.43 10.20 4.53
CA ASN A 371 12.78 10.49 5.92
C ASN A 371 12.88 9.22 6.77
N ILE A 372 12.05 8.21 6.48
CA ILE A 372 12.11 6.92 7.16
C ILE A 372 13.32 6.11 6.68
N ASN A 373 13.62 6.15 5.39
CA ASN A 373 14.50 5.18 4.74
C ASN A 373 15.91 5.69 4.36
N TYR A 374 16.22 6.98 4.52
CA TYR A 374 17.48 7.56 4.02
C TYR A 374 18.73 6.84 4.50
N SER A 375 18.70 6.28 5.71
CA SER A 375 19.84 5.58 6.33
C SER A 375 20.17 4.23 5.68
N LEU A 376 19.22 3.66 4.92
CA LEU A 376 19.34 2.40 4.21
C LEU A 376 19.82 2.59 2.77
N LEU A 377 19.78 3.82 2.24
CA LEU A 377 20.23 4.13 0.89
C LEU A 377 21.76 3.98 0.79
N PRO A 378 22.27 3.37 -0.30
CA PRO A 378 23.71 3.16 -0.46
C PRO A 378 24.44 4.48 -0.73
N ASN A 379 25.72 4.54 -0.34
CA ASN A 379 26.59 5.70 -0.59
C ASN A 379 27.13 5.70 -2.03
N ASP A 380 26.24 5.62 -3.01
CA ASP A 380 26.56 5.60 -4.43
C ASP A 380 26.23 6.95 -5.09
N SER A 381 26.94 7.27 -6.17
CA SER A 381 26.64 8.44 -6.99
C SER A 381 25.99 8.02 -8.29
N LEU A 382 24.85 8.63 -8.61
CA LEU A 382 24.06 8.32 -9.79
C LEU A 382 23.76 9.58 -10.60
N PRO A 383 23.75 9.48 -11.94
CA PRO A 383 23.29 10.56 -12.79
C PRO A 383 21.77 10.69 -12.73
N LEU A 384 21.27 11.91 -12.90
CA LEU A 384 19.84 12.20 -13.09
C LEU A 384 19.62 12.75 -14.50
N THR A 385 18.46 12.48 -15.08
CA THR A 385 17.97 13.20 -16.26
C THR A 385 17.44 14.58 -15.86
N ASP A 386 17.29 15.50 -16.82
CA ASP A 386 16.76 16.85 -16.57
C ASP A 386 15.35 16.82 -15.93
N VAL A 387 14.53 15.86 -16.35
CA VAL A 387 13.18 15.64 -15.80
C VAL A 387 13.25 15.20 -14.34
N GLN A 388 14.04 14.18 -14.04
CA GLN A 388 14.19 13.66 -12.68
C GLN A 388 14.82 14.70 -11.74
N PHE A 389 15.76 15.48 -12.24
CA PHE A 389 16.35 16.58 -11.50
C PHE A 389 15.31 17.66 -11.17
N SER A 390 14.47 18.05 -12.15
CA SER A 390 13.39 19.02 -11.92
C SER A 390 12.39 18.50 -10.88
N GLN A 391 12.00 17.23 -10.96
CA GLN A 391 11.13 16.59 -9.96
C GLN A 391 11.79 16.49 -8.58
N LEU A 392 13.10 16.23 -8.51
CA LEU A 392 13.83 16.21 -7.24
C LEU A 392 13.81 17.57 -6.57
N LEU A 393 13.98 18.64 -7.35
CA LEU A 393 13.91 20.00 -6.83
C LEU A 393 12.54 20.26 -6.21
N ILE A 394 11.47 19.98 -6.96
CA ILE A 394 10.07 20.25 -6.56
C ILE A 394 9.65 19.39 -5.36
N LYS A 395 9.89 18.07 -5.43
CA LYS A 395 9.34 17.11 -4.45
C LYS A 395 10.13 17.04 -3.17
N ALA A 396 11.46 17.24 -3.21
CA ALA A 396 12.33 17.08 -2.05
C ALA A 396 13.03 18.37 -1.64
N VAL A 397 13.77 19.01 -2.56
CA VAL A 397 14.68 20.12 -2.19
C VAL A 397 13.92 21.34 -1.68
N THR A 398 12.82 21.69 -2.33
CA THR A 398 11.95 22.81 -1.92
C THR A 398 10.86 22.38 -0.94
N SER A 399 10.79 21.09 -0.60
CA SER A 399 9.74 20.57 0.30
C SER A 399 10.08 20.89 1.77
N PRO A 400 9.14 21.49 2.53
CA PRO A 400 9.33 21.71 3.96
C PRO A 400 9.22 20.41 4.78
N HIS A 401 8.74 19.32 4.18
CA HIS A 401 8.55 18.03 4.84
C HIS A 401 9.82 17.18 4.88
N ILE A 402 10.86 17.52 4.12
CA ILE A 402 12.10 16.74 4.15
C ILE A 402 12.90 17.02 5.42
N SER A 403 13.41 15.94 6.04
CA SER A 403 14.35 16.03 7.15
C SER A 403 15.72 16.48 6.66
N LYS A 404 16.46 17.12 7.57
CA LYS A 404 17.84 17.54 7.30
C LYS A 404 18.72 16.37 6.88
N GLU A 405 18.59 15.24 7.55
CA GLU A 405 19.40 14.04 7.34
C GLU A 405 19.11 13.41 5.98
N ALA A 406 17.82 13.31 5.59
CA ALA A 406 17.44 12.81 4.27
C ALA A 406 17.92 13.75 3.15
N LEU A 407 17.79 15.08 3.32
CA LEU A 407 18.33 16.03 2.35
C LEU A 407 19.85 15.91 2.22
N ILE A 408 20.58 15.72 3.31
CA ILE A 408 22.03 15.46 3.26
C ILE A 408 22.32 14.21 2.43
N ALA A 409 21.60 13.10 2.65
CA ALA A 409 21.78 11.87 1.88
C ALA A 409 21.58 12.10 0.36
N ILE A 410 20.54 12.84 -0.03
CA ILE A 410 20.30 13.25 -1.43
C ILE A 410 21.50 14.04 -1.96
N THR A 411 21.97 15.05 -1.22
CA THR A 411 23.08 15.90 -1.68
C THR A 411 24.39 15.15 -1.86
N MET A 412 24.62 14.09 -1.08
CA MET A 412 25.81 13.25 -1.19
C MET A 412 25.76 12.34 -2.42
N ALA A 413 24.58 11.80 -2.75
CA ALA A 413 24.39 10.90 -3.87
C ALA A 413 24.46 11.64 -5.22
N PHE A 414 23.68 12.71 -5.37
CA PHE A 414 23.64 13.49 -6.59
C PHE A 414 24.60 14.68 -6.43
N ARG A 415 25.82 14.55 -6.97
CA ARG A 415 26.88 15.57 -6.85
C ARG A 415 26.61 16.77 -7.77
N ILE A 416 25.56 17.52 -7.47
CA ILE A 416 25.06 18.63 -8.27
C ILE A 416 25.50 19.96 -7.65
N THR A 417 25.70 20.97 -8.49
CA THR A 417 25.94 22.35 -8.05
C THR A 417 24.97 23.28 -8.76
N LEU A 418 24.06 23.85 -7.98
CA LEU A 418 23.05 24.81 -8.38
C LEU A 418 23.66 26.21 -8.48
N ILE A 419 23.53 26.82 -9.65
CA ILE A 419 23.94 28.21 -9.89
C ILE A 419 22.79 29.21 -9.74
N ASN A 420 21.58 28.72 -9.48
CA ASN A 420 20.38 29.51 -9.18
C ASN A 420 19.67 28.91 -7.96
N VAL A 421 18.96 29.75 -7.21
CA VAL A 421 18.12 29.35 -6.08
C VAL A 421 16.79 28.80 -6.58
N PRO A 422 16.39 27.57 -6.22
CA PRO A 422 15.07 27.04 -6.53
C PRO A 422 13.95 27.92 -5.95
N GLU A 423 12.85 28.07 -6.69
CA GLU A 423 11.67 28.79 -6.21
C GLU A 423 11.09 28.13 -4.95
N ASN A 424 10.62 28.94 -3.99
CA ASN A 424 10.02 28.48 -2.73
C ASN A 424 10.96 27.65 -1.82
N LEU A 425 12.28 27.80 -1.95
CA LEU A 425 13.25 27.08 -1.12
C LEU A 425 13.14 27.49 0.37
N PRO A 426 12.86 26.56 1.30
CA PRO A 426 12.84 26.88 2.73
C PRO A 426 14.22 27.22 3.30
N LEU A 427 14.28 28.13 4.28
CA LEU A 427 15.54 28.58 4.91
C LEU A 427 16.40 27.42 5.46
N ASN A 428 15.79 26.45 6.12
CA ASN A 428 16.51 25.29 6.67
C ASN A 428 17.13 24.43 5.57
N ASN A 429 16.43 24.26 4.44
CA ASN A 429 16.93 23.49 3.31
C ASN A 429 18.08 24.24 2.63
N ALA A 430 17.95 25.56 2.44
CA ALA A 430 19.03 26.41 1.93
C ALA A 430 20.32 26.28 2.77
N ALA A 431 20.20 26.25 4.10
CA ALA A 431 21.34 26.05 5.00
C ALA A 431 22.05 24.71 4.77
N VAL A 432 21.28 23.64 4.53
CA VAL A 432 21.83 22.32 4.18
C VAL A 432 22.54 22.37 2.84
N LEU A 433 21.92 22.96 1.80
CA LEU A 433 22.49 23.03 0.46
C LEU A 433 23.81 23.83 0.43
N ILE A 434 23.91 24.93 1.17
CA ILE A 434 25.16 25.71 1.30
C ILE A 434 26.23 24.87 1.99
N LYS A 435 25.89 24.22 3.12
CA LYS A 435 26.82 23.38 3.87
C LYS A 435 27.34 22.20 3.04
N GLN A 436 26.49 21.60 2.20
CA GLN A 436 26.82 20.48 1.32
C GLN A 436 27.38 20.91 -0.04
N LYS A 437 27.64 22.21 -0.24
CA LYS A 437 28.18 22.79 -1.48
C LYS A 437 27.32 22.56 -2.72
N TRP A 438 26.02 22.33 -2.51
CA TRP A 438 25.03 22.24 -3.58
C TRP A 438 24.64 23.60 -4.12
N LEU A 439 24.49 24.62 -3.27
CA LEU A 439 24.32 26.00 -3.74
C LEU A 439 25.68 26.64 -4.01
N ALA A 440 25.90 27.08 -5.25
CA ALA A 440 27.14 27.71 -5.66
C ALA A 440 27.29 29.09 -4.97
N PRO A 441 28.42 29.38 -4.31
CA PRO A 441 28.67 30.68 -3.72
C PRO A 441 29.05 31.69 -4.82
N THR A 442 28.03 32.21 -5.49
CA THR A 442 28.10 33.21 -6.58
C THR A 442 27.30 34.45 -6.19
N SER A 443 27.58 35.59 -6.82
CA SER A 443 26.82 36.83 -6.60
C SER A 443 25.33 36.66 -6.93
N THR A 444 25.03 35.95 -8.02
CA THR A 444 23.65 35.62 -8.41
C THR A 444 22.90 34.82 -7.34
N VAL A 445 23.51 33.78 -6.78
CA VAL A 445 22.89 32.98 -5.70
C VAL A 445 22.73 33.79 -4.42
N PHE A 446 23.70 34.65 -4.10
CA PHE A 446 23.60 35.56 -2.95
C PHE A 446 22.39 36.48 -3.07
N GLU A 447 22.25 37.16 -4.21
CA GLU A 447 21.14 38.08 -4.50
C GLU A 447 19.79 37.35 -4.48
N GLN A 448 19.70 36.19 -5.14
CA GLN A 448 18.48 35.40 -5.17
C GLN A 448 18.07 34.86 -3.79
N LEU A 449 19.03 34.44 -2.94
CA LEU A 449 18.73 34.02 -1.56
C LEU A 449 18.21 35.19 -0.74
N TYR A 450 18.83 36.36 -0.87
CA TYR A 450 18.37 37.57 -0.19
C TYR A 450 16.93 37.92 -0.59
N GLN A 451 16.63 37.93 -1.88
CA GLN A 451 15.28 38.23 -2.39
C GLN A 451 14.25 37.17 -1.97
N ALA A 452 14.58 35.88 -2.07
CA ALA A 452 13.64 34.79 -1.79
C ALA A 452 13.31 34.63 -0.30
N LEU A 453 14.22 35.01 0.60
CA LEU A 453 14.11 34.78 2.04
C LEU A 453 14.15 36.08 2.86
N TYR A 454 13.86 37.22 2.24
CA TYR A 454 13.95 38.54 2.87
C TYR A 454 13.15 38.61 4.19
N GLU A 455 11.97 37.97 4.23
CA GLU A 455 11.09 37.95 5.41
C GLU A 455 11.66 37.20 6.63
N GLU A 456 12.72 36.40 6.45
CA GLU A 456 13.34 35.60 7.54
C GLU A 456 14.27 36.42 8.46
N GLY A 457 14.56 37.68 8.11
CA GLY A 457 15.33 38.61 8.95
C GLY A 457 16.72 38.10 9.34
N ASP A 458 17.08 38.19 10.62
CA ASP A 458 18.42 37.84 11.14
C ASP A 458 18.91 36.42 10.80
N LYS A 459 17.99 35.47 10.57
CA LYS A 459 18.35 34.11 10.17
C LYS A 459 18.93 34.08 8.75
N LEU A 460 18.43 34.94 7.85
CA LEU A 460 18.96 35.10 6.51
C LEU A 460 20.39 35.65 6.55
N THR A 461 20.67 36.64 7.41
CA THR A 461 22.02 37.21 7.59
C THR A 461 23.05 36.12 7.93
N SER A 462 22.69 35.19 8.82
CA SER A 462 23.55 34.06 9.19
C SER A 462 23.79 33.09 8.02
N LEU A 463 22.77 32.87 7.19
CA LEU A 463 22.84 32.01 6.00
C LEU A 463 23.72 32.63 4.91
N LEU A 464 23.52 33.93 4.61
CA LEU A 464 24.33 34.68 3.65
C LEU A 464 25.79 34.73 4.08
N TYR A 465 26.06 34.95 5.37
CA TYR A 465 27.40 34.86 5.92
C TYR A 465 28.04 33.47 5.70
N ALA A 466 27.28 32.39 5.86
CA ALA A 466 27.78 31.03 5.59
C ALA A 466 28.12 30.84 4.10
N LEU A 467 27.34 31.41 3.18
CA LEU A 467 27.64 31.40 1.74
C LEU A 467 28.94 32.14 1.42
N ILE A 468 29.14 33.33 2.01
CA ILE A 468 30.37 34.11 1.86
C ILE A 468 31.57 33.32 2.39
N CYS A 469 31.43 32.68 3.54
CA CYS A 469 32.49 31.84 4.11
C CYS A 469 32.86 30.66 3.20
N ALA A 470 31.91 30.13 2.43
CA ALA A 470 32.20 29.06 1.47
C ALA A 470 33.07 29.54 0.29
N ARG A 471 32.99 30.82 -0.08
CA ARG A 471 33.89 31.45 -1.06
C ARG A 471 34.09 32.93 -0.76
N PRO A 472 35.10 33.28 0.06
CA PRO A 472 35.37 34.67 0.45
C PRO A 472 35.67 35.61 -0.73
N VAL A 473 36.06 35.07 -1.89
CA VAL A 473 36.28 35.82 -3.16
C VAL A 473 35.03 36.57 -3.62
N LEU A 474 33.82 36.22 -3.14
CA LEU A 474 32.62 37.03 -3.38
C LEU A 474 32.81 38.50 -2.97
N LEU A 475 33.63 38.74 -1.94
CA LEU A 475 33.96 40.06 -1.44
C LEU A 475 34.99 40.81 -2.31
N SER A 476 35.58 40.21 -3.36
CA SER A 476 36.64 40.88 -4.12
C SER A 476 36.13 41.98 -5.06
N ASP A 477 34.92 41.80 -5.63
CA ASP A 477 34.34 42.72 -6.63
C ASP A 477 32.87 43.09 -6.34
N ASN A 478 32.28 42.61 -5.25
CA ASN A 478 30.84 42.76 -4.96
C ASN A 478 30.56 43.38 -3.58
N TYR A 479 31.38 44.32 -3.12
CA TYR A 479 31.16 44.99 -1.82
C TYR A 479 29.78 45.64 -1.74
N GLU A 480 29.34 46.32 -2.81
CA GLU A 480 28.02 46.95 -2.88
C GLU A 480 26.91 45.93 -2.63
N LEU A 481 26.91 44.84 -3.41
CA LEU A 481 25.90 43.78 -3.34
C LEU A 481 25.85 43.09 -1.97
N VAL A 482 26.99 42.91 -1.33
CA VAL A 482 27.10 42.12 -0.09
C VAL A 482 26.86 42.98 1.15
N LEU A 483 27.32 44.23 1.14
CA LEU A 483 27.30 45.12 2.32
C LEU A 483 26.12 46.10 2.29
N PHE A 484 25.40 46.20 1.18
CA PHE A 484 24.21 47.04 1.05
C PHE A 484 23.01 46.21 0.58
N SER A 485 21.87 46.57 1.15
CA SER A 485 20.56 45.95 0.98
C SER A 485 19.56 47.07 0.68
N ASP A 486 19.01 47.11 -0.53
CA ASP A 486 18.07 48.16 -0.98
C ASP A 486 18.60 49.60 -0.73
N ASP A 487 19.87 49.82 -1.12
CA ASP A 487 20.64 51.05 -0.89
C ASP A 487 20.89 51.42 0.59
N GLN A 488 20.54 50.55 1.53
CA GLN A 488 20.84 50.71 2.95
C GLN A 488 22.03 49.84 3.37
N PHE A 489 22.88 50.37 4.24
CA PHE A 489 24.04 49.63 4.76
C PHE A 489 23.59 48.47 5.66
N ASP A 490 23.93 47.23 5.29
CA ASP A 490 23.66 46.05 6.11
C ASP A 490 24.74 45.92 7.20
N LEU A 491 24.45 46.53 8.35
CA LEU A 491 25.29 46.47 9.54
C LEU A 491 25.43 45.02 10.05
N GLY A 492 24.40 44.19 9.93
CA GLY A 492 24.37 42.84 10.47
C GLY A 492 25.39 41.94 9.80
N ILE A 493 25.34 41.84 8.47
CA ILE A 493 26.26 40.99 7.70
C ILE A 493 27.70 41.52 7.77
N THR A 494 27.86 42.84 7.73
CA THR A 494 29.18 43.48 7.80
C THR A 494 29.85 43.20 9.15
N ARG A 495 29.08 43.24 10.25
CA ARG A 495 29.58 42.84 11.57
C ARG A 495 30.01 41.37 11.60
N LEU A 496 29.24 40.45 11.01
CA LEU A 496 29.63 39.03 10.96
C LEU A 496 30.92 38.81 10.17
N ILE A 497 31.08 39.51 9.05
CA ILE A 497 32.29 39.44 8.21
C ILE A 497 33.53 39.92 8.98
N LEU A 498 33.46 41.12 9.56
CA LEU A 498 34.63 41.76 10.17
C LEU A 498 35.02 41.17 11.54
N ASN A 499 34.06 40.64 12.28
CA ASN A 499 34.30 40.02 13.57
C ASN A 499 34.55 38.51 13.50
N GLY A 500 34.30 37.89 12.34
CA GLY A 500 34.54 36.47 12.12
C GLY A 500 36.03 36.10 11.97
N ASP A 501 36.29 34.81 12.10
CA ASP A 501 37.60 34.17 11.94
C ASP A 501 37.78 33.46 10.59
N LYS A 502 36.68 33.28 9.82
CA LYS A 502 36.68 32.58 8.53
C LYS A 502 37.09 33.44 7.33
N ILE A 503 37.12 34.75 7.49
CA ILE A 503 37.52 35.69 6.44
C ILE A 503 38.92 36.21 6.74
N ALA A 504 39.79 36.18 5.73
CA ALA A 504 41.17 36.64 5.87
C ALA A 504 41.22 38.12 6.25
N ASP A 505 42.13 38.47 7.15
CA ASP A 505 42.29 39.84 7.64
C ASP A 505 42.49 40.83 6.49
N GLU A 506 43.24 40.46 5.45
CA GLU A 506 43.53 41.33 4.30
C GLU A 506 42.23 41.75 3.59
N VAL A 507 41.26 40.84 3.46
CA VAL A 507 39.94 41.13 2.88
C VAL A 507 39.14 42.04 3.82
N CYS A 508 39.17 41.79 5.13
CA CYS A 508 38.52 42.66 6.11
C CYS A 508 39.09 44.08 6.11
N ILE A 509 40.40 44.24 5.98
CA ILE A 509 41.05 45.55 5.84
C ILE A 509 40.63 46.23 4.54
N SER A 510 40.57 45.51 3.42
CA SER A 510 40.07 46.06 2.15
C SER A 510 38.62 46.54 2.26
N ILE A 511 37.75 45.80 2.96
CA ILE A 511 36.37 46.23 3.24
C ILE A 511 36.35 47.52 4.06
N LEU A 512 37.12 47.58 5.14
CA LEU A 512 37.18 48.78 5.99
C LEU A 512 37.66 50.01 5.21
N ASN A 513 38.68 49.85 4.38
CA ASN A 513 39.19 50.93 3.53
C ASN A 513 38.15 51.37 2.49
N TRP A 514 37.48 50.42 1.84
CA TRP A 514 36.45 50.71 0.86
C TRP A 514 35.24 51.42 1.49
N LEU A 515 34.78 50.98 2.67
CA LEU A 515 33.71 51.66 3.42
C LEU A 515 34.10 53.09 3.79
N TRP A 516 35.35 53.30 4.23
CA TRP A 516 35.89 54.61 4.58
C TRP A 516 35.95 55.56 3.36
N GLU A 517 36.39 55.06 2.21
CA GLU A 517 36.44 55.83 0.96
C GLU A 517 35.04 56.15 0.41
N LYS A 518 34.06 55.26 0.64
CA LYS A 518 32.67 55.46 0.20
C LYS A 518 31.95 56.52 1.02
N ASP A 519 31.96 56.38 2.34
CA ASP A 519 31.39 57.34 3.29
C ASP A 519 31.99 57.12 4.69
N GLU A 520 32.79 58.09 5.16
CA GLU A 520 33.40 58.08 6.49
C GLU A 520 32.36 57.89 7.62
N ALA A 521 31.11 58.33 7.42
CA ALA A 521 30.05 58.24 8.40
C ALA A 521 29.73 56.77 8.77
N LEU A 522 29.84 55.84 7.82
CA LEU A 522 29.54 54.41 8.00
C LEU A 522 30.38 53.76 9.11
N LEU A 523 31.62 54.22 9.29
CA LEU A 523 32.50 53.73 10.36
C LEU A 523 32.29 54.45 11.71
N SER A 524 31.46 55.50 11.74
CA SER A 524 31.34 56.41 12.89
C SER A 524 29.98 56.35 13.62
N GLU A 525 28.93 55.85 12.95
CA GLU A 525 27.54 55.92 13.44
C GLU A 525 27.12 54.75 14.35
N ALA A 526 27.40 53.50 13.98
CA ALA A 526 26.93 52.30 14.70
C ALA A 526 28.06 51.29 14.90
N PRO A 527 28.09 50.47 15.98
CA PRO A 527 29.20 49.57 16.29
C PRO A 527 29.41 48.44 15.28
N LEU A 528 30.55 48.48 14.58
CA LEU A 528 30.93 47.56 13.52
C LEU A 528 31.93 46.51 13.99
N LEU A 529 32.92 46.91 14.81
CA LEU A 529 33.97 46.03 15.31
C LEU A 529 33.82 45.75 16.81
N SER A 530 34.11 44.51 17.19
CA SER A 530 34.43 44.13 18.55
C SER A 530 35.81 44.66 18.94
N GLN A 531 36.06 44.81 20.25
CA GLN A 531 37.37 45.23 20.75
C GLN A 531 38.51 44.32 20.26
N GLN A 532 38.27 43.01 20.17
CA GLN A 532 39.24 42.04 19.67
C GLN A 532 39.54 42.23 18.18
N ALA A 533 38.52 42.43 17.35
CA ALA A 533 38.69 42.69 15.93
C ALA A 533 39.44 44.01 15.68
N LEU A 534 39.15 45.06 16.46
CA LEU A 534 39.88 46.33 16.32
C LEU A 534 41.35 46.20 16.73
N ILE A 535 41.68 45.49 17.81
CA ILE A 535 43.08 45.21 18.17
C ILE A 535 43.78 44.51 17.00
N ARG A 536 43.16 43.46 16.45
CA ARG A 536 43.67 42.71 15.30
C ARG A 536 43.95 43.61 14.10
N PHE A 537 43.02 44.48 13.73
CA PHE A 537 43.10 45.29 12.51
C PHE A 537 43.90 46.58 12.64
N SER A 538 43.96 47.19 13.84
CA SER A 538 44.61 48.47 14.08
C SER A 538 46.09 48.52 13.71
N THR A 539 46.79 47.37 13.77
CA THR A 539 48.19 47.25 13.33
C THR A 539 48.36 47.27 11.81
N LYS A 540 47.31 46.94 11.05
CA LYS A 540 47.31 46.82 9.58
C LYS A 540 46.72 48.06 8.90
N ILE A 541 45.80 48.77 9.55
CA ILE A 541 45.23 50.02 9.04
C ILE A 541 46.30 51.11 9.06
N THR A 542 46.42 51.90 7.98
CA THR A 542 47.41 52.98 7.89
C THR A 542 46.83 54.36 8.20
N ASP A 543 45.54 54.61 7.92
CA ASP A 543 44.91 55.89 8.18
C ASP A 543 44.52 56.03 9.66
N ASP A 544 45.17 56.96 10.35
CA ASP A 544 44.89 57.26 11.75
C ASP A 544 43.50 57.86 11.98
N ARG A 545 42.90 58.55 10.99
CA ARG A 545 41.52 59.05 11.10
C ARG A 545 40.53 57.90 11.12
N GLN A 546 40.75 56.90 10.26
CA GLN A 546 39.95 55.68 10.23
C GLN A 546 40.10 54.88 11.54
N LYS A 547 41.34 54.70 12.04
CA LYS A 547 41.57 54.08 13.37
C LYS A 547 40.85 54.83 14.49
N GLN A 548 40.88 56.17 14.45
CA GLN A 548 40.18 56.99 15.42
C GLN A 548 38.67 56.77 15.37
N ALA A 549 38.07 56.76 14.18
CA ALA A 549 36.64 56.53 14.01
C ALA A 549 36.22 55.16 14.59
N LEU A 550 36.97 54.10 14.26
CA LEU A 550 36.74 52.75 14.77
C LEU A 550 36.95 52.64 16.29
N LEU A 551 37.98 53.30 16.84
CA LEU A 551 38.20 53.35 18.29
C LEU A 551 37.06 54.08 19.01
N MET A 552 36.63 55.22 18.47
CA MET A 552 35.51 56.00 18.98
C MET A 552 34.22 55.18 19.03
N GLN A 553 33.98 54.37 18.00
CA GLN A 553 32.85 53.47 17.92
C GLN A 553 32.88 52.41 19.04
N CYS A 554 34.02 51.73 19.25
CA CYS A 554 34.15 50.76 20.35
C CYS A 554 34.01 51.41 21.74
N LEU A 555 34.53 52.63 21.92
CA LEU A 555 34.44 53.39 23.18
C LEU A 555 33.01 53.80 23.52
N LYS A 556 32.23 54.25 22.52
CA LYS A 556 30.81 54.64 22.71
C LYS A 556 29.94 53.45 23.12
N ASN A 557 30.28 52.24 22.67
CA ASN A 557 29.46 51.05 22.90
C ASN A 557 29.78 50.38 24.26
N ASP A 558 31.04 50.05 24.51
CA ASP A 558 31.43 49.17 25.64
C ASP A 558 32.41 49.81 26.63
N GLY A 559 32.70 51.11 26.50
CA GLY A 559 33.62 51.84 27.38
C GLY A 559 35.11 51.45 27.27
N GLY A 560 35.43 50.26 26.77
CA GLY A 560 36.80 49.78 26.49
C GLY A 560 37.68 49.60 27.74
N SER A 561 38.32 48.43 27.89
CA SER A 561 39.33 48.27 28.96
C SER A 561 40.55 49.18 28.72
N HIS A 562 41.22 49.62 29.79
CA HIS A 562 42.46 50.40 29.66
C HIS A 562 43.51 49.68 28.80
N LYS A 563 43.59 48.36 28.90
CA LYS A 563 44.47 47.50 28.09
C LYS A 563 44.12 47.58 26.60
N PHE A 564 42.84 47.45 26.25
CA PHE A 564 42.35 47.57 24.87
C PHE A 564 42.66 48.96 24.29
N ILE A 565 42.28 50.03 25.01
CA ILE A 565 42.47 51.41 24.55
C ILE A 565 43.95 51.69 24.31
N ARG A 566 44.81 51.28 25.25
CA ARG A 566 46.27 51.42 25.13
C ARG A 566 46.81 50.69 23.91
N GLN A 567 46.41 49.43 23.68
CA GLN A 567 46.88 48.62 22.55
C GLN A 567 46.53 49.27 21.21
N VAL A 568 45.30 49.79 21.06
CA VAL A 568 44.88 50.44 19.82
C VAL A 568 45.60 51.80 19.65
N LEU A 569 45.67 52.63 20.69
CA LEU A 569 46.36 53.94 20.63
C LEU A 569 47.85 53.83 20.28
N MET A 570 48.52 52.75 20.69
CA MET A 570 49.93 52.48 20.34
C MET A 570 50.16 52.25 18.84
N THR A 571 49.10 51.98 18.06
CA THR A 571 49.20 51.76 16.61
C THR A 571 49.09 53.03 15.77
N PHE A 572 48.77 54.18 16.38
CA PHE A 572 48.64 55.45 15.66
C PHE A 572 50.02 56.00 15.26
N GLY A 573 50.13 56.49 14.02
CA GLY A 573 51.37 57.05 13.49
C GLY A 573 51.58 58.53 13.84
N HIS A 574 50.51 59.31 13.98
CA HIS A 574 50.56 60.74 14.23
C HIS A 574 50.89 61.05 15.70
N GLN A 575 51.88 61.93 15.91
CA GLN A 575 52.48 62.19 17.21
C GLN A 575 51.49 62.71 18.27
N ASP A 576 50.43 63.40 17.84
CA ASP A 576 49.42 63.93 18.77
C ASP A 576 48.64 62.83 19.51
N TYR A 577 48.45 61.64 18.92
CA TYR A 577 47.78 60.53 19.62
C TYR A 577 48.65 59.94 20.74
N ALA A 578 49.98 59.99 20.61
CA ALA A 578 50.89 59.54 21.65
C ALA A 578 50.76 60.36 22.96
N ALA A 579 50.19 61.57 22.90
CA ALA A 579 49.91 62.36 24.09
C ALA A 579 48.93 61.66 25.05
N PHE A 580 48.00 60.84 24.53
CA PHE A 580 47.03 60.07 25.34
C PHE A 580 47.67 58.89 26.08
N LEU A 581 48.85 58.43 25.68
CA LEU A 581 49.59 57.32 26.32
C LEU A 581 50.49 57.79 27.48
N THR A 582 50.54 59.08 27.79
CA THR A 582 51.45 59.62 28.82
C THR A 582 50.94 59.31 30.23
N GLU A 583 51.73 58.58 31.03
CA GLU A 583 51.31 58.11 32.37
C GLU A 583 51.68 59.06 33.54
N ARG A 584 52.56 60.04 33.32
CA ARG A 584 53.16 60.83 34.43
C ARG A 584 52.88 62.33 34.41
N ASN A 585 52.71 62.93 33.23
CA ASN A 585 52.66 64.38 33.05
C ASN A 585 51.46 64.80 32.20
N TYR A 586 50.93 65.99 32.47
CA TYR A 586 49.91 66.60 31.60
C TYR A 586 50.52 66.90 30.22
N ARG A 587 49.70 66.79 29.18
CA ARG A 587 50.05 67.12 27.80
C ARG A 587 49.07 68.13 27.25
N SER A 588 49.53 68.93 26.30
CA SER A 588 48.70 69.87 25.56
C SER A 588 48.90 69.62 24.08
N ILE A 589 47.83 69.30 23.36
CA ILE A 589 47.84 69.06 21.90
C ILE A 589 47.01 70.10 21.17
N PRO A 590 47.27 70.38 19.87
CA PRO A 590 46.41 71.24 19.06
C PRO A 590 44.96 70.74 19.07
N ARG A 591 44.00 71.67 19.16
CA ARG A 591 42.58 71.31 19.06
C ARG A 591 42.20 71.11 17.59
N SER A 592 41.65 69.94 17.30
CA SER A 592 40.69 69.71 16.22
C SER A 592 39.41 69.14 16.82
N ASP A 593 38.28 69.25 16.14
CA ASP A 593 37.02 68.69 16.64
C ASP A 593 37.09 67.17 16.79
N ALA A 594 37.77 66.48 15.87
CA ALA A 594 38.06 65.05 15.97
C ALA A 594 38.87 64.74 17.24
N MET A 595 39.99 65.44 17.49
CA MET A 595 40.82 65.19 18.68
C MET A 595 40.08 65.52 19.99
N TRP A 596 39.24 66.55 19.97
CA TRP A 596 38.40 66.89 21.12
C TRP A 596 37.39 65.79 21.43
N GLN A 597 36.70 65.28 20.41
CA GLN A 597 35.76 64.18 20.57
C GLN A 597 36.44 62.91 21.10
N LEU A 598 37.62 62.55 20.58
CA LEU A 598 38.40 61.43 21.10
C LEU A 598 38.78 61.63 22.56
N ALA A 599 39.32 62.80 22.91
CA ALA A 599 39.70 63.11 24.28
C ALA A 599 38.50 63.04 25.24
N VAL A 600 37.32 63.50 24.81
CA VAL A 600 36.09 63.42 25.62
C VAL A 600 35.69 61.96 25.86
N GLN A 601 35.71 61.10 24.84
CA GLN A 601 35.36 59.69 25.02
C GLN A 601 36.41 58.91 25.83
N LEU A 602 37.69 59.22 25.67
CA LEU A 602 38.74 58.68 26.54
C LEU A 602 38.58 59.14 28.00
N GLY A 603 38.05 60.35 28.22
CA GLY A 603 37.69 60.85 29.54
C GLY A 603 36.48 60.13 30.13
N ASN A 604 35.44 59.90 29.32
CA ASN A 604 34.23 59.19 29.74
C ASN A 604 34.48 57.72 30.08
N SER A 605 35.42 57.07 29.37
CA SER A 605 35.86 55.69 29.66
C SER A 605 36.80 55.58 30.87
N GLY A 606 37.21 56.69 31.48
CA GLY A 606 38.14 56.70 32.61
C GLY A 606 39.62 56.48 32.23
N PHE A 607 39.93 56.36 30.93
CA PHE A 607 41.30 56.18 30.46
C PHE A 607 42.19 57.41 30.73
N ILE A 608 41.61 58.60 30.62
CA ILE A 608 42.20 59.88 31.03
C ILE A 608 41.25 60.64 31.95
N ARG A 609 41.72 61.69 32.61
CA ARG A 609 40.81 62.65 33.26
C ARG A 609 40.02 63.43 32.21
N PRO A 610 38.80 63.92 32.55
CA PRO A 610 38.01 64.74 31.64
C PRO A 610 38.86 65.87 31.02
N PRO A 611 38.93 65.95 29.68
CA PRO A 611 39.82 66.88 29.01
C PRO A 611 39.36 68.33 29.21
N LYS A 612 40.30 69.27 29.09
CA LYS A 612 40.00 70.71 29.21
C LYS A 612 40.49 71.48 28.00
N LEU A 613 39.74 72.49 27.59
CA LEU A 613 40.18 73.45 26.58
C LEU A 613 41.08 74.52 27.22
N THR A 614 42.14 74.90 26.51
CA THR A 614 43.15 75.85 26.97
C THR A 614 43.59 76.75 25.81
N HIS A 615 44.23 77.87 26.13
CA HIS A 615 44.73 78.84 25.15
C HIS A 615 43.65 79.32 24.16
N ALA A 616 42.60 79.98 24.67
CA ALA A 616 41.48 80.47 23.88
C ALA A 616 40.83 79.39 22.99
N ASP A 617 40.61 78.22 23.57
CA ASP A 617 40.02 77.04 22.92
C ASP A 617 40.81 76.46 21.74
N THR A 618 42.09 76.82 21.56
CA THR A 618 42.93 76.30 20.46
C THR A 618 43.73 75.04 20.83
N ARG A 619 43.77 74.65 22.12
CA ARG A 619 44.51 73.46 22.59
C ARG A 619 43.72 72.62 23.58
N ILE A 620 43.94 71.30 23.54
CA ILE A 620 43.33 70.32 24.44
C ILE A 620 44.36 69.92 25.50
N ARG A 621 44.02 70.07 26.78
CA ARG A 621 44.80 69.61 27.93
C ARG A 621 44.34 68.22 28.33
N ILE A 622 45.30 67.28 28.34
CA ILE A 622 45.13 65.86 28.66
C ILE A 622 45.90 65.56 29.95
N GLU A 623 45.26 64.86 30.89
CA GLU A 623 45.88 64.41 32.15
C GLU A 623 45.64 62.91 32.36
N PRO A 624 46.66 62.13 32.76
CA PRO A 624 46.47 60.72 33.05
C PRO A 624 45.51 60.50 34.22
N PHE A 625 44.74 59.41 34.17
CA PHE A 625 43.89 58.97 35.27
C PHE A 625 44.73 58.14 36.27
N PHE A 626 44.93 58.66 37.48
CA PHE A 626 45.94 58.18 38.45
C PHE A 626 45.60 56.87 39.20
N ASN A 627 44.54 56.13 38.83
CA ASN A 627 44.17 54.87 39.50
C ASN A 627 44.64 53.60 38.77
N ALA A 628 45.60 53.68 37.85
CA ALA A 628 46.16 52.52 37.15
C ALA A 628 47.23 51.73 37.96
N GLU A 629 47.14 51.75 39.29
CA GLU A 629 47.90 50.85 40.17
C GLU A 629 46.92 49.80 40.71
N ASN A 630 46.76 48.67 40.01
CA ASN A 630 46.45 47.32 40.52
C ASN A 630 45.87 46.34 39.48
N GLU A 631 46.31 46.38 38.22
CA GLU A 631 46.06 45.27 37.27
C GLU A 631 47.34 44.92 36.52
N TYR A 632 48.26 44.26 37.22
CA TYR A 632 49.26 43.38 36.62
C TYR A 632 48.94 41.96 37.10
N ASP A 633 48.18 41.23 36.30
CA ASP A 633 48.42 39.85 35.84
C ASP A 633 47.38 39.45 34.76
#